data_AF-A0A7Y9PG63-F1
#
_entry.id   AF-A0A7Y9PG63-F1
#
_cell.length_a   1.000
_cell.length_b   1.000
_cell.length_c   1.000
_cell.angle_alpha   90.00
_cell.angle_beta   90.00
_cell.angle_gamma   90.00
#
_symmetry.space_group_name_H-M   'P 1'
#
loop_
_entity.id
_entity.type
_entity.pdbx_description
1 polymer ?
#
loop_
_entity_poly.entity_id
_entity_poly.type
_entity_poly.pdbx_seq_one_letter_code
_entity_poly.pdbx_strand_id
1 'polypeptide(L)'
;MLHLAPETHGSLFTAYGALLVAFVAGAFSLLGLTVAKENKVSEFRQEWINALREDIAEFIAQAQLIHSEISEYVRGECADYRDHLDRTRDPYLDLNRASTRIKLRLNLAEEDNKTLMNSMGELQDILRTRPDNIALFQTQFGPASKNVEIQTSLILAKEWKRVKAGETGYKRARRIALVVLSISLLAVVISLFC
;
A
#
# COMPACT_ATOMS: atom_id res chain seq x y z
N MET A 1 52.02 -38.95 -45.34
CA MET A 1 52.00 -37.51 -45.03
C MET A 1 50.65 -37.23 -44.37
N LEU A 2 50.71 -36.67 -43.18
CA LEU A 2 49.72 -36.47 -42.12
C LEU A 2 48.28 -37.03 -42.25
N HIS A 3 47.99 -37.89 -41.28
CA HIS A 3 46.71 -38.30 -40.72
C HIS A 3 45.87 -37.05 -40.33
N LEU A 4 44.66 -36.92 -40.87
CA LEU A 4 43.67 -35.90 -40.48
C LEU A 4 42.50 -36.59 -39.78
N ALA A 5 42.46 -36.49 -38.46
CA ALA A 5 41.31 -36.75 -37.56
C ALA A 5 41.74 -36.28 -36.14
N PRO A 6 40.88 -35.96 -35.16
CA PRO A 6 39.45 -35.60 -35.16
C PRO A 6 39.16 -34.46 -34.13
N GLU A 7 39.42 -33.19 -34.43
CA GLU A 7 39.30 -32.09 -33.44
C GLU A 7 37.87 -31.54 -33.26
N THR A 8 36.91 -31.95 -34.10
CA THR A 8 35.59 -31.31 -34.20
C THR A 8 34.61 -31.67 -33.07
N HIS A 9 34.83 -32.77 -32.34
CA HIS A 9 33.91 -33.20 -31.28
C HIS A 9 34.07 -32.37 -29.99
N GLY A 10 35.29 -31.92 -29.67
CA GLY A 10 35.56 -31.09 -28.49
C GLY A 10 35.04 -29.64 -28.61
N SER A 11 35.07 -29.08 -29.82
CA SER A 11 34.55 -27.73 -30.09
C SER A 11 33.02 -27.66 -30.04
N LEU A 12 32.33 -28.74 -30.41
CA LEU A 12 30.87 -28.80 -30.32
C LEU A 12 30.41 -28.90 -28.87
N PHE A 13 31.04 -29.75 -28.05
CA PHE A 13 30.70 -29.87 -26.62
C PHE A 13 30.88 -28.55 -25.85
N THR A 14 31.97 -27.82 -26.13
CA THR A 14 32.22 -26.50 -25.54
C THR A 14 31.20 -25.45 -26.00
N ALA A 15 30.80 -25.46 -27.26
CA ALA A 15 29.75 -24.58 -27.78
C ALA A 15 28.37 -24.86 -27.13
N TYR A 16 27.99 -26.14 -26.99
CA TYR A 16 26.75 -26.52 -26.30
C TYR A 16 26.76 -26.12 -24.82
N GLY A 17 27.89 -26.30 -24.13
CA GLY A 17 28.07 -25.85 -22.75
C GLY A 17 27.90 -24.34 -22.60
N ALA A 18 28.51 -23.54 -23.49
CA ALA A 18 28.39 -22.08 -23.46
C ALA A 18 26.96 -21.60 -23.71
N LEU A 19 26.24 -22.22 -24.66
CA LEU A 19 24.82 -21.94 -24.92
C LEU A 19 23.94 -22.23 -23.69
N LEU A 20 24.19 -23.35 -23.01
CA LEU A 20 23.43 -23.75 -21.83
C LEU A 20 23.69 -22.77 -20.66
N VAL A 21 24.95 -22.40 -20.44
CA VAL A 21 25.32 -21.39 -19.42
C VAL A 21 24.67 -20.04 -19.72
N ALA A 22 24.71 -19.58 -20.98
CA ALA A 22 24.07 -18.32 -21.38
C ALA A 22 22.55 -18.34 -21.16
N PHE A 23 21.88 -19.46 -21.48
CA PHE A 23 20.46 -19.63 -21.25
C PHE A 23 20.09 -19.59 -19.77
N VAL A 24 20.86 -20.30 -18.93
CA VAL A 24 20.68 -20.31 -17.47
C VAL A 24 20.90 -18.91 -16.90
N ALA A 25 21.97 -18.21 -17.32
CA ALA A 25 22.24 -16.83 -16.92
C ALA A 25 21.09 -15.89 -17.31
N GLY A 26 20.54 -16.03 -18.52
CA GLY A 26 19.35 -15.28 -18.97
C GLY A 26 18.12 -15.54 -18.10
N ALA A 27 17.86 -16.79 -17.74
CA ALA A 27 16.76 -17.16 -16.85
C ALA A 27 16.91 -16.52 -15.46
N PHE A 28 18.11 -16.60 -14.87
CA PHE A 28 18.39 -15.95 -13.58
C PHE A 28 18.25 -14.42 -13.65
N SER A 29 18.68 -13.79 -14.75
CA SER A 29 18.50 -12.35 -14.96
C SER A 29 17.02 -11.94 -14.98
N LEU A 30 16.18 -12.67 -15.72
CA LEU A 30 14.73 -12.43 -15.76
C LEU A 30 14.04 -12.63 -14.40
N LEU A 31 14.49 -13.63 -13.63
CA LEU A 31 14.01 -13.84 -12.26
C LEU A 31 14.42 -12.71 -11.34
N GLY A 32 15.68 -12.26 -11.42
CA GLY A 32 16.17 -11.11 -10.67
C GLY A 32 15.35 -9.85 -10.94
N LEU A 33 15.08 -9.56 -12.22
CA LEU A 33 14.26 -8.42 -12.62
C LEU A 33 12.82 -8.53 -12.10
N THR A 34 12.24 -9.73 -12.17
CA THR A 34 10.87 -9.94 -11.69
C THR A 34 10.79 -9.75 -10.17
N VAL A 35 11.72 -10.33 -9.41
CA VAL A 35 11.79 -10.17 -7.96
C VAL A 35 12.00 -8.71 -7.59
N ALA A 36 12.90 -8.00 -8.27
CA ALA A 36 13.15 -6.58 -8.04
C ALA A 36 11.89 -5.73 -8.26
N LYS A 37 11.18 -5.97 -9.37
CA LYS A 37 9.90 -5.30 -9.64
C LYS A 37 8.87 -5.55 -8.53
N GLU A 38 8.69 -6.80 -8.13
CA GLU A 38 7.69 -7.20 -7.13
C GLU A 38 7.99 -6.63 -5.75
N ASN A 39 9.26 -6.63 -5.35
CA ASN A 39 9.72 -5.97 -4.12
C ASN A 39 9.40 -4.47 -4.15
N LYS A 40 9.68 -3.80 -5.27
CA LYS A 40 9.40 -2.37 -5.42
C LYS A 40 7.90 -2.06 -5.38
N VAL A 41 7.07 -2.91 -5.98
CA VAL A 41 5.61 -2.74 -5.92
C VAL A 41 5.09 -2.96 -4.49
N SER A 42 5.60 -3.95 -3.77
CA SER A 42 5.24 -4.17 -2.36
C SER A 42 5.62 -2.96 -1.50
N GLU A 43 6.80 -2.38 -1.71
CA GLU A 43 7.26 -1.15 -1.05
C GLU A 43 6.31 0.01 -1.33
N PHE A 44 5.98 0.28 -2.60
CA PHE A 44 5.03 1.35 -2.97
C PHE A 44 3.63 1.15 -2.35
N ARG A 45 3.17 -0.10 -2.22
CA ARG A 45 1.89 -0.39 -1.54
C ARG A 45 1.98 -0.14 -0.04
N GLN A 46 3.09 -0.49 0.59
CA GLN A 46 3.32 -0.20 2.01
C GLN A 46 3.42 1.31 2.28
N GLU A 47 4.10 2.04 1.39
CA GLU A 47 4.14 3.51 1.43
C GLU A 47 2.75 4.11 1.30
N TRP A 48 1.92 3.62 0.38
CA TRP A 48 0.53 4.05 0.26
C TRP A 48 -0.29 3.75 1.53
N ILE A 49 -0.12 2.57 2.14
CA ILE A 49 -0.78 2.18 3.40
C ILE A 49 -0.36 3.11 4.54
N ASN A 50 0.94 3.38 4.68
CA ASN A 50 1.47 4.21 5.75
C ASN A 50 1.00 5.66 5.59
N ALA A 51 1.06 6.19 4.36
CA ALA A 51 0.59 7.53 4.08
C ALA A 51 -0.92 7.69 4.35
N LEU A 52 -1.74 6.68 4.02
CA LEU A 52 -3.16 6.70 4.36
C LEU A 52 -3.38 6.68 5.89
N ARG A 53 -2.59 5.90 6.63
CA ARG A 53 -2.66 5.85 8.11
C ARG A 53 -2.30 7.21 8.72
N GLU A 54 -1.25 7.85 8.21
CA GLU A 54 -0.82 9.19 8.65
C GLU A 54 -1.89 10.24 8.34
N ASP A 55 -2.43 10.24 7.12
CA ASP A 55 -3.47 11.19 6.72
C ASP A 55 -4.75 11.03 7.56
N ILE A 56 -5.15 9.80 7.90
CA ILE A 56 -6.31 9.54 8.77
C ILE A 56 -6.03 9.96 10.22
N ALA A 57 -4.83 9.72 10.73
CA ALA A 57 -4.45 10.17 12.06
C ALA A 57 -4.47 11.70 12.17
N GLU A 58 -3.95 12.40 11.17
CA GLU A 58 -4.01 13.87 11.08
C GLU A 58 -5.47 14.35 10.99
N PHE A 59 -6.28 13.73 10.13
CA PHE A 59 -7.70 14.07 10.02
C PHE A 59 -8.45 13.94 11.36
N ILE A 60 -8.27 12.82 12.08
CA ILE A 60 -8.91 12.60 13.38
C ILE A 60 -8.36 13.58 14.44
N ALA A 61 -7.05 13.82 14.47
CA ALA A 61 -6.43 14.74 15.44
C ALA A 61 -6.95 16.17 15.26
N GLN A 62 -7.01 16.66 14.02
CA GLN A 62 -7.55 18.00 13.75
C GLN A 62 -9.05 18.08 14.08
N ALA A 63 -9.81 17.02 13.79
CA ALA A 63 -11.22 16.93 14.18
C ALA A 63 -11.40 17.00 15.72
N GLN A 64 -10.52 16.35 16.48
CA GLN A 64 -10.53 16.39 17.95
C GLN A 64 -10.21 17.79 18.49
N LEU A 65 -9.23 18.48 17.92
CA LEU A 65 -8.88 19.85 18.28
C LEU A 65 -10.04 20.82 18.04
N ILE A 66 -10.68 20.73 16.86
CA ILE A 66 -11.86 21.54 16.55
C ILE A 66 -12.98 21.26 17.55
N HIS A 67 -13.23 19.97 17.84
CA HIS A 67 -14.27 19.59 18.79
C HIS A 67 -14.01 20.10 20.21
N SER A 68 -12.75 20.08 20.70
CA SER A 68 -12.41 20.63 22.01
C SER A 68 -12.61 22.15 22.05
N GLU A 69 -12.12 22.88 21.05
CA GLU A 69 -12.25 24.34 20.97
C GLU A 69 -13.73 24.78 20.88
N ILE A 70 -14.56 24.05 20.12
CA ILE A 70 -16.02 24.29 20.10
C ILE A 70 -16.61 24.03 21.47
N SER A 71 -16.21 22.94 22.14
CA SER A 71 -16.74 22.58 23.45
C SER A 71 -16.39 23.63 24.52
N GLU A 72 -15.16 24.17 24.51
CA GLU A 72 -14.72 25.24 25.41
C GLU A 72 -15.46 26.55 25.15
N TYR A 73 -15.58 26.95 23.87
CA TYR A 73 -16.33 28.15 23.48
C TYR A 73 -17.80 28.07 23.93
N VAL A 74 -18.44 26.93 23.71
CA VAL A 74 -19.84 26.70 24.06
C VAL A 74 -20.07 26.62 25.57
N ARG A 75 -19.06 26.19 26.36
CA ARG A 75 -19.09 26.24 27.83
C ARG A 75 -18.86 27.65 28.39
N GLY A 76 -18.53 28.62 27.55
CA GLY A 76 -18.23 30.00 27.95
C GLY A 76 -16.83 30.17 28.55
N GLU A 77 -15.93 29.20 28.34
CA GLU A 77 -14.53 29.28 28.79
C GLU A 77 -13.67 30.15 27.87
N CYS A 78 -14.14 30.39 26.64
CA CYS A 78 -13.56 31.33 25.70
C CYS A 78 -14.38 32.64 25.68
N ALA A 79 -13.73 33.76 25.99
CA ALA A 79 -14.40 35.04 26.23
C ALA A 79 -14.84 35.78 24.94
N ASP A 80 -14.27 35.44 23.78
CA ASP A 80 -14.52 36.12 22.50
C ASP A 80 -14.66 35.11 21.34
N TYR A 81 -15.64 35.36 20.47
CA TYR A 81 -15.82 34.61 19.22
C TYR A 81 -14.61 34.73 18.29
N ARG A 82 -13.88 35.87 18.31
CA ARG A 82 -12.66 36.03 17.51
C ARG A 82 -11.54 35.10 17.96
N ASP A 83 -11.37 34.92 19.27
CA ASP A 83 -10.38 34.00 19.83
C ASP A 83 -10.70 32.55 19.43
N HIS A 84 -11.98 32.15 19.52
CA HIS A 84 -12.43 30.85 19.02
C HIS A 84 -12.14 30.64 17.51
N LEU A 85 -12.41 31.65 16.68
CA LEU A 85 -12.11 31.57 15.25
C LEU A 85 -10.61 31.45 14.98
N ASP A 86 -9.78 32.23 15.68
CA ASP A 86 -8.32 32.21 15.49
C ASP A 86 -7.73 30.85 15.90
N ARG A 87 -8.23 30.24 16.98
CA ARG A 87 -7.79 28.90 17.43
C ARG A 87 -8.25 27.76 16.54
N THR A 88 -9.40 27.88 15.88
CA THR A 88 -9.94 26.82 15.03
C THR A 88 -9.57 26.94 13.56
N ARG A 89 -9.12 28.11 13.09
CA ARG A 89 -8.80 28.37 11.67
C ARG A 89 -7.81 27.38 11.08
N ASP A 90 -6.66 27.23 11.72
CA ASP A 90 -5.59 26.37 11.23
C ASP A 90 -5.98 24.88 11.34
N PRO A 91 -6.59 24.40 12.45
CA PRO A 91 -7.17 23.05 12.51
C PRO A 91 -8.17 22.73 11.40
N TYR A 92 -9.09 23.65 11.06
CA TYR A 92 -10.02 23.44 9.93
C TYR A 92 -9.28 23.33 8.59
N LEU A 93 -8.24 24.15 8.40
CA LEU A 93 -7.44 24.12 7.18
C LEU A 93 -6.71 22.77 7.04
N ASP A 94 -6.10 22.29 8.12
CA ASP A 94 -5.38 21.02 8.15
C ASP A 94 -6.32 19.82 8.04
N LEU A 95 -7.49 19.86 8.69
CA LEU A 95 -8.56 18.87 8.51
C LEU A 95 -8.96 18.75 7.03
N ASN A 96 -9.13 19.89 6.34
CA ASN A 96 -9.51 19.91 4.92
C ASN A 96 -8.37 19.40 4.02
N ARG A 97 -7.12 19.72 4.34
CA ARG A 97 -5.94 19.18 3.64
C ARG A 97 -5.88 17.66 3.78
N ALA A 98 -5.95 17.14 5.00
CA ALA A 98 -5.95 15.71 5.28
C ALA A 98 -7.13 15.02 4.57
N SER A 99 -8.35 15.55 4.68
CA SER A 99 -9.55 15.04 3.99
C SER A 99 -9.35 14.96 2.48
N THR A 100 -8.75 15.99 1.87
CA THR A 100 -8.47 16.02 0.43
C THR A 100 -7.44 14.97 0.04
N ARG A 101 -6.33 14.85 0.79
CA ARG A 101 -5.30 13.83 0.52
C ARG A 101 -5.88 12.42 0.60
N ILE A 102 -6.70 12.14 1.60
CA ILE A 102 -7.41 10.85 1.73
C ILE A 102 -8.29 10.61 0.50
N LYS A 103 -9.16 11.56 0.15
CA LYS A 103 -10.08 11.44 -1.00
C LYS A 103 -9.35 11.16 -2.31
N LEU A 104 -8.19 11.78 -2.53
CA LEU A 104 -7.38 11.57 -3.74
C LEU A 104 -6.66 10.22 -3.76
N ARG A 105 -6.37 9.63 -2.59
CA ARG A 105 -5.74 8.31 -2.48
C ARG A 105 -6.71 7.15 -2.62
N LEU A 106 -7.97 7.36 -2.23
CA LEU A 106 -8.99 6.32 -2.24
C LEU A 106 -9.54 6.08 -3.64
N ASN A 107 -9.77 4.81 -3.98
CA ASN A 107 -10.46 4.43 -5.20
C ASN A 107 -11.98 4.35 -4.94
N LEU A 108 -12.74 5.32 -5.43
CA LEU A 108 -14.19 5.40 -5.22
C LEU A 108 -15.00 4.32 -5.96
N ALA A 109 -14.35 3.46 -6.76
CA ALA A 109 -14.99 2.27 -7.30
C ALA A 109 -15.22 1.17 -6.24
N GLU A 110 -14.49 1.20 -5.12
CA GLU A 110 -14.65 0.22 -4.03
C GLU A 110 -15.65 0.72 -2.97
N GLU A 111 -16.62 -0.13 -2.58
CA GLU A 111 -17.66 0.22 -1.59
C GLU A 111 -17.09 0.56 -0.21
N ASP A 112 -16.02 -0.13 0.22
CA ASP A 112 -15.36 0.14 1.50
C ASP A 112 -14.83 1.59 1.56
N ASN A 113 -14.28 2.07 0.44
CA ASN A 113 -13.76 3.43 0.32
C ASN A 113 -14.88 4.49 0.33
N LYS A 114 -16.02 4.19 -0.29
CA LYS A 114 -17.21 5.05 -0.21
C LYS A 114 -17.72 5.15 1.23
N THR A 115 -17.71 4.03 1.95
CA THR A 115 -18.16 3.95 3.34
C THR A 115 -17.28 4.81 4.24
N LEU A 116 -15.96 4.71 4.11
CA LEU A 116 -15.02 5.61 4.79
C LEU A 116 -15.29 7.09 4.45
N MET A 117 -15.52 7.41 3.18
CA MET A 117 -15.76 8.79 2.75
C MET A 117 -17.05 9.36 3.35
N ASN A 118 -18.10 8.54 3.46
CA ASN A 118 -19.36 8.93 4.12
C ASN A 118 -19.13 9.16 5.62
N SER A 119 -18.42 8.26 6.31
CA SER A 119 -18.10 8.41 7.74
C SER A 119 -17.25 9.66 8.02
N MET A 120 -16.32 10.00 7.12
CA MET A 120 -15.57 11.26 7.21
C MET A 120 -16.49 12.47 7.02
N GLY A 121 -17.42 12.40 6.07
CA GLY A 121 -18.43 13.45 5.86
C GLY A 121 -19.29 13.68 7.10
N GLU A 122 -19.82 12.60 7.69
CA GLU A 122 -20.60 12.66 8.93
C GLU A 122 -19.82 13.35 10.07
N LEU A 123 -18.54 13.01 10.25
CA LEU A 123 -17.70 13.65 11.25
C LEU A 123 -17.50 15.14 10.96
N GLN A 124 -17.26 15.52 9.70
CA GLN A 124 -17.11 16.93 9.30
C GLN A 124 -18.41 17.71 9.48
N ASP A 125 -19.57 17.10 9.24
CA ASP A 125 -20.88 17.73 9.38
C ASP A 125 -21.20 18.02 10.85
N ILE A 126 -20.84 17.11 11.77
CA ILE A 126 -20.91 17.36 13.22
C ILE A 126 -20.10 18.61 13.59
N LEU A 127 -18.89 18.76 13.05
CA LEU A 127 -18.00 19.89 13.36
C LEU A 127 -18.41 21.21 12.70
N ARG A 128 -19.17 21.18 11.62
CA ARG A 128 -19.65 22.38 10.90
C ARG A 128 -20.95 22.90 11.47
N THR A 129 -21.77 22.03 12.03
CA THR A 129 -23.08 22.39 12.53
C THR A 129 -22.92 23.09 13.88
N ARG A 130 -23.50 24.30 14.01
CA ARG A 130 -23.58 24.95 15.31
C ARG A 130 -24.32 24.01 16.27
N PRO A 131 -23.78 23.69 17.44
CA PRO A 131 -24.45 22.78 18.34
C PRO A 131 -25.69 23.43 18.94
N ASP A 132 -26.87 23.06 18.44
CA ASP A 132 -28.16 23.42 19.04
C ASP A 132 -28.35 22.74 20.41
N ASN A 133 -27.74 21.56 20.58
CA ASN A 133 -27.69 20.80 21.82
C ASN A 133 -26.26 20.33 22.11
N ILE A 134 -25.65 20.93 23.14
CA ILE A 134 -24.26 20.69 23.56
C ILE A 134 -24.04 19.23 23.98
N ALA A 135 -25.01 18.64 24.68
CA ALA A 135 -24.91 17.25 25.13
C ALA A 135 -24.95 16.27 23.95
N LEU A 136 -25.74 16.60 22.92
CA LEU A 136 -25.80 15.80 21.69
C LEU A 136 -24.49 15.91 20.90
N PHE A 137 -23.94 17.12 20.76
CA PHE A 137 -22.66 17.34 20.10
C PHE A 137 -21.52 16.53 20.75
N GLN A 138 -21.40 16.59 22.08
CA GLN A 138 -20.37 15.85 22.83
C GLN A 138 -20.52 14.33 22.70
N THR A 139 -21.74 13.81 22.55
CA THR A 139 -22.00 12.36 22.46
C THR A 139 -21.89 11.80 21.04
N GLN A 140 -22.09 12.62 20.00
CA GLN A 140 -22.02 12.19 18.60
C GLN A 140 -20.59 12.12 18.06
N PHE A 141 -19.71 13.01 18.53
CA PHE A 141 -18.34 13.08 18.02
C PHE A 141 -17.56 11.78 18.22
N GLY A 142 -17.57 11.22 19.43
CA GLY A 142 -16.82 10.00 19.77
C GLY A 142 -17.16 8.81 18.86
N PRO A 143 -18.44 8.43 18.72
CA PRO A 143 -18.87 7.38 17.80
C PRO A 143 -18.51 7.66 16.33
N ALA A 144 -18.70 8.89 15.84
CA ALA A 144 -18.37 9.25 14.46
C ALA A 144 -16.86 9.15 14.18
N SER A 145 -16.03 9.68 15.08
CA SER A 145 -14.57 9.55 15.02
C SER A 145 -14.13 8.09 15.06
N LYS A 146 -14.76 7.27 15.92
CA LYS A 146 -14.46 5.84 16.01
C LYS A 146 -14.86 5.09 14.75
N ASN A 147 -15.95 5.47 14.10
CA ASN A 147 -16.39 4.86 12.85
C ASN A 147 -15.33 5.09 11.74
N VAL A 148 -14.78 6.30 11.61
CA VAL A 148 -13.69 6.59 10.65
C VAL A 148 -12.48 5.69 10.89
N GLU A 149 -12.08 5.49 12.14
CA GLU A 149 -10.99 4.58 12.52
C GLU A 149 -11.29 3.12 12.12
N ILE A 150 -12.51 2.66 12.40
CA ILE A 150 -12.95 1.29 12.07
C ILE A 150 -12.94 1.06 10.55
N GLN A 151 -13.56 1.96 9.77
CA GLN A 151 -13.61 1.83 8.31
C GLN A 151 -12.20 1.85 7.72
N THR A 152 -11.32 2.71 8.24
CA THR A 152 -9.91 2.74 7.83
C THR A 152 -9.23 1.40 8.13
N SER A 153 -9.40 0.85 9.34
CA SER A 153 -8.80 -0.43 9.72
C SER A 153 -9.24 -1.59 8.82
N LEU A 154 -10.50 -1.62 8.40
CA LEU A 154 -11.01 -2.62 7.46
C LEU A 154 -10.33 -2.52 6.09
N ILE A 155 -10.21 -1.29 5.54
CA ILE A 155 -9.50 -1.04 4.28
C ILE A 155 -8.04 -1.47 4.40
N LEU A 156 -7.36 -1.07 5.48
CA LEU A 156 -5.95 -1.44 5.70
C LEU A 156 -5.76 -2.95 5.84
N ALA A 157 -6.67 -3.67 6.51
CA ALA A 157 -6.61 -5.12 6.63
C ALA A 157 -6.79 -5.82 5.27
N LYS A 158 -7.69 -5.30 4.42
CA LYS A 158 -7.91 -5.80 3.06
C LYS A 158 -6.68 -5.58 2.19
N GLU A 159 -6.10 -4.38 2.22
CA GLU A 159 -4.88 -4.05 1.47
C GLU A 159 -3.67 -4.84 1.96
N TRP A 160 -3.54 -5.06 3.27
CA TRP A 160 -2.50 -5.90 3.83
C TRP A 160 -2.59 -7.35 3.34
N LYS A 161 -3.80 -7.90 3.21
CA LYS A 161 -4.01 -9.22 2.60
C LYS A 161 -3.61 -9.21 1.12
N ARG A 162 -3.92 -8.15 0.37
CA ARG A 162 -3.49 -8.00 -1.04
C ARG A 162 -1.96 -7.96 -1.17
N VAL A 163 -1.28 -7.19 -0.33
CA VAL A 163 0.19 -7.13 -0.27
C VAL A 163 0.80 -8.50 0.03
N LYS A 164 0.31 -9.18 1.06
CA LYS A 164 0.79 -10.53 1.45
C LYS A 164 0.53 -11.60 0.40
N ALA A 165 -0.57 -11.49 -0.33
CA ALA A 165 -0.89 -12.44 -1.39
C ALA A 165 0.13 -12.39 -2.54
N GLY A 166 0.87 -11.30 -2.69
CA GLY A 166 1.83 -11.05 -3.78
C GLY A 166 1.16 -10.91 -5.14
N GLU A 167 1.87 -10.34 -6.12
CA GLU A 167 1.29 -10.24 -7.47
C GLU A 167 1.31 -11.60 -8.19
N THR A 168 0.42 -11.74 -9.17
CA THR A 168 0.34 -12.94 -10.00
C THR A 168 1.61 -13.16 -10.83
N GLY A 169 2.37 -12.10 -11.11
CA GLY A 169 3.68 -12.11 -11.76
C GLY A 169 4.70 -12.93 -10.97
N TYR A 170 4.91 -12.58 -9.70
CA TYR A 170 5.77 -13.36 -8.79
C TYR A 170 5.42 -14.85 -8.73
N LYS A 171 4.12 -15.17 -8.62
CA LYS A 171 3.65 -16.57 -8.58
C LYS A 171 4.02 -17.34 -9.85
N ARG A 172 3.95 -16.69 -11.01
CA ARG A 172 4.33 -17.27 -12.31
C ARG A 172 5.84 -17.38 -12.45
N ALA A 173 6.59 -16.33 -12.12
CA ALA A 173 8.05 -16.34 -12.20
C ALA A 173 8.66 -17.41 -11.30
N ARG A 174 8.15 -17.55 -10.06
CA ARG A 174 8.55 -18.64 -9.15
C ARG A 174 8.28 -20.02 -9.75
N ARG A 175 7.15 -20.21 -10.43
CA ARG A 175 6.83 -21.49 -11.10
C ARG A 175 7.77 -21.76 -12.27
N ILE A 176 8.05 -20.76 -13.10
CA ILE A 176 8.99 -20.88 -14.23
C ILE A 176 10.40 -21.19 -13.70
N ALA A 177 10.86 -20.50 -12.66
CA ALA A 177 12.15 -20.77 -12.02
C ALA A 177 12.29 -22.24 -11.60
N LEU A 178 11.28 -22.78 -10.91
CA LEU A 178 11.28 -24.16 -10.45
C LEU A 178 11.28 -25.17 -11.60
N VAL A 179 10.59 -24.87 -12.70
CA VAL A 179 10.59 -25.72 -13.89
C VAL A 179 11.95 -25.69 -14.57
N VAL A 180 12.55 -24.51 -14.77
CA VAL A 180 13.87 -24.37 -15.38
C VAL A 180 14.94 -25.08 -14.54
N LEU A 181 14.95 -24.89 -13.21
CA LEU A 181 15.88 -25.58 -12.32
C LEU A 181 15.72 -27.11 -12.38
N SER A 182 14.49 -27.61 -12.39
CA SER A 182 14.21 -29.04 -12.50
C SER A 182 14.72 -29.61 -13.84
N ILE A 183 14.48 -28.91 -14.95
CA ILE A 183 14.97 -29.31 -16.28
C ILE A 183 16.50 -29.29 -16.34
N SER A 184 17.12 -28.23 -15.83
CA SER A 184 18.58 -28.11 -15.77
C SER A 184 19.20 -29.24 -14.95
N LEU A 185 18.62 -29.57 -13.80
CA LEU A 185 19.10 -30.67 -12.95
C LEU A 185 18.98 -32.02 -13.67
N LEU A 186 17.84 -32.28 -14.33
CA LEU A 186 17.63 -33.50 -15.12
C LEU A 186 18.63 -33.62 -16.28
N ALA A 187 18.90 -32.52 -16.99
CA ALA A 187 19.87 -32.50 -18.08
C ALA A 187 21.28 -32.85 -17.59
N VAL A 188 21.69 -32.31 -16.44
CA VAL A 188 22.98 -32.64 -15.82
C VAL A 188 23.03 -34.12 -15.42
N VAL A 189 21.98 -34.63 -14.78
CA VAL A 189 21.91 -36.05 -14.40
C VAL A 189 22.03 -36.96 -15.63
N ILE A 190 21.26 -36.69 -16.69
CA ILE A 190 21.34 -37.48 -17.94
C ILE A 190 22.75 -37.44 -18.52
N SER A 191 23.41 -36.28 -18.52
CA SER A 191 24.79 -36.15 -19.02
C SER A 191 25.85 -36.88 -18.20
N LEU A 192 25.56 -37.23 -16.93
CA LEU A 192 26.46 -38.01 -16.09
C LEU A 192 26.30 -39.52 -16.27
N PHE A 193 25.14 -39.98 -16.78
CA PHE A 193 24.80 -41.40 -16.95
C PHE A 193 24.88 -41.89 -18.40
N CYS A 194 25.10 -41.00 -19.37
CA CYS A 194 25.38 -41.30 -20.78
C CYS A 194 26.84 -41.03 -21.10
#